data_AF-A0A1S8JK89-F1
#
_entry.id   AF-A0A1S8JK89-F1
#
_cell.length_a   1.000
_cell.length_b   1.000
_cell.length_c   1.000
_cell.angle_alpha   90.00
_cell.angle_beta   90.00
_cell.angle_gamma   90.00
#
_symmetry.space_group_name_H-M   'P 1'
#
loop_
_entity.id
_entity.type
_entity.pdbx_description
1 polymer ?
#
loop_
_entity_poly.entity_id
_entity_poly.type
_entity_poly.pdbx_seq_one_letter_code
_entity_poly.pdbx_strand_id
1 'polypeptide(L)'
;DMDAFFASVEERDHPEFRGHPLVIARHPSDTGGRGVVTTANYEARKFGIHSAMSAQKAYELCPQAIFKPGDHHKYSDISKQVREVFYRYTD
;
A
#
# COMPACT_ATOMS: atom_id res chain seq x y z
N ASP A 1 11.65 -6.10 2.92
CA ASP A 1 10.30 -6.26 2.35
C ASP A 1 9.89 -4.92 1.76
N MET A 2 9.89 -4.83 0.43
CA MET A 2 9.66 -3.58 -0.31
C MET A 2 8.18 -3.17 -0.26
N ASP A 3 7.32 -4.11 0.11
CA ASP A 3 5.88 -3.97 0.11
C ASP A 3 5.33 -3.20 1.32
N ALA A 4 6.18 -2.75 2.24
CA ALA A 4 5.83 -1.79 3.29
C ALA A 4 6.53 -0.44 3.08
N PHE A 5 7.45 -0.32 2.10
CA PHE A 5 8.27 0.87 1.89
C PHE A 5 7.40 2.10 1.60
N PHE A 6 6.48 1.96 0.65
CA PHE A 6 5.55 3.02 0.26
C PHE A 6 4.64 3.46 1.41
N ALA A 7 4.11 2.51 2.18
CA ALA A 7 3.31 2.83 3.36
C ALA A 7 4.15 3.55 4.43
N SER A 8 5.41 3.16 4.61
CA SER A 8 6.35 3.80 5.55
C SER A 8 6.70 5.24 5.15
N VAL A 9 6.79 5.52 3.84
CA VAL A 9 6.97 6.89 3.33
C VAL A 9 5.76 7.76 3.67
N GLU A 10 4.56 7.24 3.47
CA GLU A 10 3.34 7.95 3.85
C GLU A 10 3.24 8.15 5.38
N GLU A 11 3.61 7.17 6.22
CA GLU A 11 3.69 7.33 7.68
C GLU A 11 4.76 8.34 8.16
N ARG A 12 5.79 8.57 7.33
CA ARG A 12 6.79 9.62 7.60
C ARG A 12 6.20 10.99 7.31
N ASP A 13 5.56 11.14 6.15
CA ASP A 13 5.00 12.39 5.67
C ASP A 13 3.70 12.76 6.43
N HIS A 14 3.00 11.76 6.96
CA HIS A 14 1.75 11.86 7.75
C HIS A 14 1.89 11.11 9.08
N PRO A 15 2.44 11.77 10.12
CA PRO A 15 2.64 11.16 11.44
C PRO A 15 1.36 10.56 12.04
N GLU A 16 0.18 11.06 11.66
CA GLU A 16 -1.13 10.56 12.07
C GLU A 16 -1.42 9.11 11.66
N PHE A 17 -0.74 8.60 10.62
CA PHE A 17 -0.93 7.22 10.17
C PHE A 17 -0.14 6.20 10.99
N ARG A 18 0.84 6.66 11.79
CA ARG A 18 1.67 5.76 12.60
C ARG A 18 0.82 5.04 13.63
N GLY A 19 1.06 3.74 13.75
CA GLY A 19 0.32 2.88 14.69
C GLY A 19 -1.11 2.54 14.25
N HIS A 20 -1.54 2.99 13.07
CA HIS A 20 -2.83 2.66 12.49
C HIS A 20 -2.66 1.75 11.27
N PRO A 21 -3.59 0.83 10.99
CA PRO A 21 -3.56 0.04 9.76
C PRO A 21 -3.65 0.96 8.54
N LEU A 22 -2.59 1.02 7.73
CA LEU A 22 -2.52 1.86 6.53
C LEU A 22 -2.45 0.97 5.29
N VAL A 23 -3.35 1.24 4.35
CA VAL A 23 -3.48 0.53 3.07
C VAL A 23 -3.40 1.55 1.95
N ILE A 24 -2.44 1.38 1.05
CA ILE A 24 -2.39 2.18 -0.17
C ILE A 24 -3.25 1.48 -1.22
N ALA A 25 -4.45 1.99 -1.37
CA ALA A 25 -5.43 1.64 -2.39
C ALA A 25 -6.51 2.73 -2.39
N ARG A 26 -7.27 2.82 -3.48
CA ARG A 26 -8.55 3.54 -3.42
C ARG A 26 -9.50 2.80 -2.49
N HIS A 27 -10.29 3.54 -1.72
CA HIS A 27 -11.30 2.94 -0.86
C HIS A 27 -12.35 2.21 -1.72
N PRO A 28 -12.78 1.00 -1.35
CA PRO A 28 -13.69 0.21 -2.18
C PRO A 28 -15.05 0.88 -2.42
N SER A 29 -15.51 1.77 -1.52
CA SER A 29 -16.73 2.57 -1.78
C SER A 29 -16.62 3.43 -3.03
N ASP A 30 -15.41 3.93 -3.33
CA ASP A 30 -15.19 4.92 -4.39
C ASP A 30 -15.01 4.25 -5.76
N THR A 31 -14.75 2.95 -5.75
CA THR A 31 -14.48 2.15 -6.95
C THR A 31 -15.53 1.08 -7.21
N GLY A 32 -16.56 0.99 -6.35
CA GLY A 32 -17.55 -0.09 -6.38
C GLY A 32 -16.94 -1.47 -6.11
N GLY A 33 -16.02 -1.55 -5.15
CA GLY A 33 -15.32 -2.77 -4.73
C GLY A 33 -14.15 -3.17 -5.63
N ARG A 34 -13.81 -2.36 -6.63
CA ARG A 34 -12.73 -2.65 -7.59
C ARG A 34 -11.37 -2.11 -7.12
N GLY A 35 -10.31 -2.73 -7.60
CA GLY A 35 -8.93 -2.31 -7.31
C GLY A 35 -8.21 -3.24 -6.35
N VAL A 36 -6.91 -2.99 -6.22
CA VAL A 36 -5.98 -3.85 -5.48
C VAL A 36 -5.12 -3.03 -4.53
N VAL A 37 -4.71 -3.65 -3.44
CA VAL A 37 -3.75 -3.11 -2.48
C VAL A 37 -2.38 -3.03 -3.14
N THR A 38 -1.81 -1.83 -3.22
CA THR A 38 -0.46 -1.62 -3.73
C THR A 38 0.57 -1.99 -2.65
N THR A 39 0.35 -1.54 -1.42
CA THR A 39 1.22 -1.77 -0.26
C THR A 39 0.37 -1.68 1.00
N ALA A 40 0.83 -2.32 2.07
CA ALA A 40 0.22 -2.25 3.38
C ALA A 40 1.33 -2.14 4.43
N ASN A 41 1.13 -1.27 5.43
CA ASN A 41 2.08 -1.16 6.54
C ASN A 41 2.04 -2.40 7.45
N TYR A 42 2.96 -2.45 8.40
CA TYR A 42 3.04 -3.58 9.34
C TYR A 42 1.78 -3.73 10.19
N GLU A 43 1.12 -2.63 10.57
CA GLU A 43 -0.13 -2.69 11.34
C GLU A 43 -1.27 -3.32 10.54
N ALA A 44 -1.43 -2.97 9.26
CA ALA A 44 -2.42 -3.60 8.38
C ALA A 44 -2.11 -5.08 8.11
N ARG A 45 -0.83 -5.44 8.02
CA ARG A 45 -0.42 -6.85 7.83
C ARG A 45 -0.78 -7.76 9.00
N LYS A 46 -0.89 -7.23 10.22
CA LYS A 46 -1.38 -8.00 11.38
C LYS A 46 -2.81 -8.49 11.19
N PHE A 47 -3.60 -7.81 10.37
CA PHE A 47 -4.97 -8.21 9.99
C PHE A 47 -5.00 -9.14 8.77
N GLY A 48 -3.84 -9.58 8.27
CA GLY A 48 -3.71 -10.43 7.09
C GLY A 48 -3.74 -9.68 5.76
N ILE A 49 -3.73 -8.34 5.76
CA ILE A 49 -3.70 -7.54 4.54
C ILE A 49 -2.30 -7.60 3.92
N HIS A 50 -2.23 -7.80 2.60
CA HIS A 50 -0.97 -7.83 1.86
C HIS A 50 -1.14 -7.21 0.47
N SER A 51 -0.03 -6.94 -0.21
CA SER A 51 -0.01 -6.42 -1.58
C SER A 51 -0.76 -7.35 -2.54
N ALA A 52 -1.30 -6.79 -3.62
CA ALA A 52 -2.13 -7.47 -4.62
C ALA A 52 -3.45 -8.08 -4.10
N MET A 53 -3.76 -7.97 -2.81
CA MET A 53 -5.10 -8.28 -2.28
C MET A 53 -6.14 -7.32 -2.87
N SER A 54 -7.39 -7.76 -3.04
CA SER A 54 -8.45 -6.84 -3.47
C SER A 54 -8.72 -5.77 -2.40
N ALA A 55 -8.98 -4.53 -2.82
CA ALA A 55 -9.30 -3.44 -1.90
C ALA A 55 -10.55 -3.75 -1.05
N GLN A 56 -11.54 -4.40 -1.66
CA GLN A 56 -12.73 -4.90 -0.98
C GLN A 56 -12.37 -5.89 0.14
N LYS A 57 -11.50 -6.86 -0.14
CA LYS A 57 -11.11 -7.86 0.86
C LYS A 57 -10.30 -7.24 1.99
N ALA A 58 -9.41 -6.31 1.67
CA ALA A 58 -8.65 -5.58 2.68
C ALA A 58 -9.59 -4.80 3.63
N TYR A 59 -10.64 -4.18 3.09
CA TYR A 59 -11.65 -3.48 3.90
C TYR A 59 -12.47 -4.44 4.76
N GLU A 60 -12.84 -5.62 4.24
CA GLU A 60 -13.52 -6.64 5.04
C GLU A 60 -12.66 -7.16 6.21
N LEU A 61 -11.35 -7.28 6.01
CA LEU A 61 -10.41 -7.73 7.06
C LEU A 61 -10.17 -6.65 8.12
N CYS A 62 -10.16 -5.39 7.72
CA CYS A 62 -9.89 -4.26 8.61
C CYS A 62 -10.70 -3.03 8.17
N PRO A 63 -11.98 -2.91 8.56
CA PRO A 63 -12.82 -1.76 8.18
C PRO A 63 -12.32 -0.42 8.72
N GLN A 64 -11.54 -0.46 9.81
CA GLN A 64 -10.89 0.70 10.41
C GLN A 64 -9.57 1.10 9.72
N ALA A 65 -9.12 0.36 8.71
CA ALA A 65 -7.89 0.69 8.00
C ALA A 65 -8.05 2.01 7.24
N ILE A 66 -6.96 2.78 7.23
CA ILE A 66 -6.86 4.02 6.49
C ILE A 66 -6.55 3.65 5.03
N PHE A 67 -7.47 3.96 4.12
CA PHE A 67 -7.26 3.81 2.69
C PHE A 67 -6.76 5.12 2.11
N LYS A 68 -5.49 5.12 1.69
CA LYS A 68 -4.89 6.25 0.98
C LYS A 68 -4.82 5.91 -0.51
N PRO A 69 -5.52 6.66 -1.39
CA PRO A 69 -5.34 6.51 -2.83
C PRO A 69 -3.87 6.69 -3.16
N GLY A 70 -3.30 5.73 -3.89
CA GLY A 70 -1.95 5.90 -4.37
C GLY A 70 -1.86 7.07 -5.34
N ASP A 71 -0.94 8.00 -5.10
CA ASP A 71 -0.48 8.96 -6.11
C ASP A 71 0.30 8.23 -7.23
N HIS A 72 -0.39 7.91 -8.32
CA HIS A 72 0.18 7.21 -9.48
C HIS A 72 1.48 7.82 -10.02
N HIS A 73 1.71 9.14 -9.85
CA HIS A 73 2.99 9.75 -10.22
C HIS A 73 4.13 9.27 -9.32
N LYS A 74 3.91 9.27 -8.00
CA LYS A 74 4.87 8.82 -6.98
C LYS A 74 5.20 7.32 -7.14
N TYR A 75 4.23 6.47 -7.48
CA TYR A 75 4.45 5.04 -7.70
C TYR A 75 5.15 4.71 -9.02
N SER A 76 4.92 5.48 -10.10
CA SER A 76 5.59 5.27 -11.39
C SER A 76 7.10 5.51 -11.30
N ASP A 77 7.51 6.55 -10.58
CA ASP A 77 8.93 6.88 -10.39
C ASP A 77 9.63 5.88 -9.47
N ILE A 78 8.96 5.41 -8.42
CA ILE A 78 9.54 4.41 -7.52
C ILE A 78 9.53 3.00 -8.15
N SER A 79 8.52 2.65 -8.96
CA SER A 79 8.52 1.40 -9.75
C SER A 79 9.71 1.33 -10.72
N LYS A 80 10.06 2.47 -11.35
CA LYS A 80 11.29 2.56 -12.17
C LYS A 80 12.55 2.34 -11.33
N GLN A 81 12.66 2.98 -10.15
CA GLN A 81 13.81 2.80 -9.26
C GLN A 81 13.94 1.37 -8.72
N VAL A 82 12.84 0.73 -8.35
CA VAL A 82 12.81 -0.67 -7.92
C VAL A 82 13.24 -1.59 -9.06
N ARG A 83 12.71 -1.39 -10.26
CA ARG A 83 13.08 -2.17 -11.45
C ARG A 83 14.56 -2.00 -11.78
N GLU A 84 15.12 -0.81 -11.61
CA GLU A 84 16.54 -0.52 -11.82
C GLU A 84 17.43 -1.21 -10.78
N VAL A 85 17.01 -1.28 -9.51
CA VAL A 85 17.72 -2.02 -8.46
C VAL A 85 17.67 -3.54 -8.71
N PHE A 86 16.53 -4.09 -9.12
CA PHE A 86 16.42 -5.51 -9.47
C PHE A 86 17.23 -5.88 -10.72
N TYR A 87 17.27 -5.00 -11.73
CA TYR A 87 18.09 -5.23 -12.93
C TYR A 87 19.60 -5.22 -12.63
N ARG A 88 20.02 -4.59 -11.52
CA ARG A 88 21.42 -4.52 -11.09
C ARG A 88 21.93 -5.78 -10.37
N TYR A 89 21.04 -6.71 -10.01
CA TYR A 89 21.37 -7.94 -9.26
C TYR A 89 21.08 -9.23 -10.05
N THR A 90 20.66 -9.11 -11.30
CA THR A 90 20.58 -10.23 -12.25
C THR A 90 21.61 -10.03 -13.35
N ASP A 91 22.84 -10.48 -13.08
CA ASP A 91 23.83 -10.99 -14.04
C ASP A 91 24.38 -12.30 -13.44
#